data_AF-A0A8T4CGP5-F1
#
_entry.id   AF-A0A8T4CGP5-F1
#
_cell.length_a   1.000
_cell.length_b   1.000
_cell.length_c   1.000
_cell.angle_alpha   90.00
_cell.angle_beta   90.00
_cell.angle_gamma   90.00
#
_symmetry.space_group_name_H-M   'P 1'
#
loop_
_entity.id
_entity.type
_entity.pdbx_description
1 polymer ?
#
loop_
_entity_poly.entity_id
_entity_poly.type
_entity_poly.pdbx_seq_one_letter_code
_entity_poly.pdbx_strand_id
1 'polypeptide(L)' 'KTILLSAMHFMDPYNFDLERVQRCVIHYAVPDGRIIPFCTMNSIHRAEVERKLGVPLKEWKNKHKVEITQLV' A
#
# COMPACT_ATOMS: atom_id res chain seq x y z
N LYS A 1 4.50 28.99 -0.42
CA LYS A 1 3.87 27.66 -0.23
C LYS A 1 4.04 26.88 -1.52
N THR A 2 4.45 25.61 -1.45
CA THR A 2 4.71 24.77 -2.63
C THR A 2 3.78 23.56 -2.57
N ILE A 3 3.20 23.18 -3.70
CA ILE A 3 2.35 21.99 -3.85
C ILE A 3 3.05 21.06 -4.86
N LEU A 4 3.20 19.79 -4.50
CA LEU A 4 3.65 18.75 -5.42
C LEU A 4 2.44 18.17 -6.15
N LEU A 5 2.45 18.25 -7.48
CA LEU A 5 1.47 17.59 -8.34
C LEU A 5 2.19 16.50 -9.16
N SER A 6 1.71 15.27 -9.08
CA SER A 6 2.25 14.13 -9.84
C SER A 6 1.11 13.29 -10.37
N ALA A 7 1.24 12.82 -11.61
CA ALA A 7 0.31 11.89 -12.24
C ALA A 7 1.13 10.80 -12.94
N MET A 8 0.80 9.54 -12.66
CA MET A 8 1.43 8.39 -13.29
C MET A 8 0.42 7.24 -13.38
N HIS A 9 0.55 6.42 -14.42
CA HIS A 9 -0.25 5.20 -14.53
C HIS A 9 0.25 4.14 -13.56
N PHE A 10 -0.66 3.34 -13.01
CA PHE A 10 -0.30 2.19 -12.20
C PHE A 10 0.37 1.12 -13.04
N MET A 11 1.37 0.46 -12.45
CA MET A 11 2.02 -0.70 -13.05
C MET A 11 1.40 -1.99 -12.49
N ASP A 12 1.28 -2.97 -13.35
CA ASP A 12 0.92 -4.35 -13.06
C ASP A 12 2.10 -5.28 -13.44
N PRO A 13 2.01 -6.60 -13.19
CA PRO A 13 3.11 -7.52 -13.51
C PRO A 13 3.53 -7.58 -14.99
N TYR A 14 2.67 -7.20 -15.94
CA TYR A 14 2.94 -7.28 -17.39
C TYR A 14 3.58 -6.02 -17.97
N ASN A 15 3.53 -4.88 -17.26
CA ASN A 15 4.13 -3.60 -17.68
C ASN A 15 5.10 -3.03 -16.63
N PHE A 16 5.63 -3.91 -15.78
CA PHE A 16 6.48 -3.54 -14.66
C PHE A 16 7.84 -2.98 -15.12
N ASP A 17 8.20 -1.80 -14.62
CA ASP A 17 9.43 -1.09 -14.99
C ASP A 17 10.22 -0.68 -13.74
N LEU A 18 11.43 -1.21 -13.60
CA LEU A 18 12.31 -0.96 -12.47
C LEU A 18 12.85 0.48 -12.39
N GLU A 19 13.10 1.13 -13.52
CA GLU A 19 13.58 2.52 -13.52
C GLU A 19 12.50 3.46 -13.00
N ARG A 20 11.24 3.18 -13.35
CA ARG A 20 10.09 3.92 -12.83
C ARG A 20 9.86 3.69 -11.34
N VAL A 21 10.08 2.47 -10.85
CA VAL A 21 10.03 2.17 -9.42
C VAL A 21 11.04 2.99 -8.63
N GLN A 22 12.27 3.15 -9.14
CA GLN A 22 13.32 3.95 -8.48
C GLN A 22 12.98 5.44 -8.36
N ARG A 23 12.06 5.95 -9.19
CA ARG A 23 11.60 7.36 -9.21
C ARG A 23 10.21 7.53 -8.60
N CYS A 24 9.67 6.53 -7.92
CA CYS A 24 8.36 6.62 -7.30
C CYS A 24 8.36 7.73 -6.23
N VAL A 25 7.23 8.44 -6.10
CA VAL A 25 7.06 9.49 -5.08
C VAL A 25 6.08 9.07 -3.97
N ILE A 26 5.46 7.89 -4.10
CA ILE A 26 4.50 7.33 -3.15
C ILE A 26 5.09 6.04 -2.59
N HIS A 27 5.26 5.98 -1.28
CA HIS A 27 5.88 4.85 -0.60
C HIS A 27 5.07 4.42 0.63
N TYR A 28 5.12 3.13 0.93
CA TYR A 28 4.61 2.56 2.17
C TYR A 28 5.78 2.29 3.12
N ALA A 29 5.69 2.83 4.33
CA ALA A 29 6.54 2.40 5.42
C ALA A 29 5.92 1.18 6.09
N VAL A 30 6.71 0.12 6.28
CA VAL A 30 6.29 -1.08 7.01
C VAL A 30 7.02 -1.18 8.35
N PRO A 31 6.43 -1.82 9.38
CA PRO A 31 6.99 -1.87 10.73
C PRO A 31 8.38 -2.53 10.85
N ASP A 32 8.80 -3.32 9.86
CA ASP A 32 10.14 -3.92 9.82
C ASP A 32 11.23 -2.98 9.27
N GLY A 33 10.88 -1.71 9.03
CA GLY A 33 11.82 -0.65 8.65
C GLY A 33 11.98 -0.47 7.14
N ARG A 34 11.33 -1.30 6.30
CA ARG A 34 11.39 -1.13 4.84
C ARG A 34 10.51 0.04 4.37
N ILE A 35 10.96 0.72 3.32
CA ILE A 35 10.20 1.72 2.56
C ILE A 35 9.97 1.14 1.16
N ILE A 36 8.70 0.89 0.82
CA ILE A 36 8.33 0.13 -0.37
C ILE A 36 7.55 1.03 -1.33
N PRO A 37 8.04 1.23 -2.58
CA PRO A 37 7.32 1.98 -3.61
C PRO A 37 5.90 1.45 -3.88
N PHE A 38 4.97 2.34 -4.23
CA PHE A 38 3.55 2.00 -4.38
C PHE A 38 3.29 0.78 -5.29
N CYS A 39 3.85 0.76 -6.50
CA CYS A 39 3.60 -0.34 -7.44
C CYS A 39 4.20 -1.66 -6.94
N THR A 40 5.42 -1.64 -6.38
CA THR A 40 6.04 -2.84 -5.79
C THR A 40 5.25 -3.37 -4.59
N MET A 41 4.67 -2.48 -3.76
CA MET A 41 3.79 -2.89 -2.68
C MET A 41 2.59 -3.64 -3.25
N ASN A 42 1.88 -3.05 -4.22
CA ASN A 42 0.67 -3.64 -4.77
C ASN A 42 0.88 -4.96 -5.53
N SER A 43 1.94 -5.06 -6.34
CA SER A 43 2.15 -6.20 -7.24
C SER A 43 2.98 -7.32 -6.63
N ILE A 44 3.79 -7.06 -5.60
CA ILE A 44 4.78 -8.02 -5.09
C ILE A 44 4.65 -8.23 -3.58
N HIS A 45 4.73 -7.16 -2.79
CA HIS A 45 4.94 -7.30 -1.34
C HIS A 45 3.64 -7.39 -0.51
N ARG A 46 2.50 -6.95 -1.06
CA ARG A 46 1.22 -6.84 -0.34
C ARG A 46 0.82 -8.16 0.34
N ALA A 47 0.84 -9.27 -0.38
CA ALA A 47 0.40 -10.56 0.16
C ALA A 47 1.22 -11.01 1.38
N GLU A 48 2.54 -10.78 1.35
CA GLU A 48 3.41 -11.10 2.47
C GLU A 48 3.14 -10.20 3.67
N VAL A 49 3.00 -8.89 3.43
CA VAL A 49 2.74 -7.88 4.46
C VAL A 49 1.38 -8.10 5.12
N GLU A 50 0.32 -8.30 4.34
CA GLU A 50 -1.03 -8.56 4.83
C GLU A 50 -1.11 -9.87 5.62
N ARG A 51 -0.38 -10.92 5.20
CA ARG A 51 -0.33 -12.17 5.97
C ARG A 51 0.34 -11.99 7.34
N LYS A 52 1.35 -11.12 7.44
CA LYS A 52 2.10 -10.87 8.69
C LYS A 52 1.40 -9.89 9.64
N LEU A 53 0.73 -8.87 9.08
CA LEU A 53 0.24 -7.72 9.84
C LEU A 53 -1.29 -7.56 9.77
N GLY A 54 -1.95 -8.25 8.85
CA GLY A 54 -3.38 -8.18 8.67
C GLY A 54 -4.13 -8.77 9.86
N VAL A 55 -5.25 -8.16 10.20
CA VAL A 55 -6.17 -8.63 11.24
C VAL A 55 -7.42 -9.16 10.56
N PRO A 56 -7.93 -10.36 10.94
CA PRO A 56 -9.18 -10.87 10.40
C PRO A 56 -10.34 -9.90 10.61
N LEU A 57 -11.22 -9.81 9.61
CA LEU A 57 -12.35 -8.87 9.60
C LEU A 57 -13.22 -8.96 10.86
N LYS A 58 -13.50 -10.19 11.33
CA LYS A 58 -14.30 -10.45 12.52
C LYS A 58 -13.64 -9.87 13.78
N GLU A 59 -12.33 -10.04 13.92
CA GLU A 59 -11.58 -9.51 15.06
C GLU A 59 -11.55 -7.98 15.03
N TRP A 60 -11.29 -7.40 13.86
CA TRP A 60 -11.28 -5.95 13.69
C TRP A 60 -12.65 -5.33 14.03
N LYS A 61 -13.76 -5.92 13.57
CA LYS A 61 -15.13 -5.47 13.88
C LYS A 61 -15.42 -5.51 15.38
N ASN A 62 -15.03 -6.60 16.05
CA ASN A 62 -15.23 -6.75 17.50
C ASN A 62 -14.48 -5.68 18.30
N LYS A 63 -13.26 -5.32 17.86
CA LYS A 63 -12.43 -4.32 18.54
C LYS A 63 -12.97 -2.90 18.38
N HIS A 64 -13.44 -2.54 17.20
CA HIS A 64 -13.84 -1.16 16.89
C HIS A 64 -15.33 -0.90 17.10
N LYS A 65 -16.17 -1.95 17.18
CA LYS A 65 -17.63 -1.87 17.42
C LYS A 65 -18.37 -0.90 16.49
N VAL A 66 -17.82 -0.65 15.31
CA VAL A 66 -18.37 0.22 14.26
C VAL A 66 -18.48 -0.58 12.97
N GLU A 67 -19.45 -0.22 12.13
CA GLU A 67 -19.55 -0.79 10.80
C GLU A 67 -18.53 -0.12 9.87
N ILE A 68 -17.91 -0.93 9.00
CA ILE A 68 -16.88 -0.46 8.06
C ILE A 68 -17.44 0.59 7.10
N THR A 69 -18.73 0.51 6.78
CA THR A 69 -19.45 1.48 5.97
C THR A 69 -19.53 2.87 6.59
N GLN A 70 -19.20 3.02 7.88
CA GLN A 70 -19.14 4.33 8.55
C GLN A 70 -17.77 5.03 8.38
N LEU A 71 -16.79 4.37 7.74
CA LEU A 71 -15.42 4.88 7.57
C LEU A 71 -15.07 5.28 6.13
N VAL A 72 -16.01 5.13 5.19
CA VAL A 72 -15.84 5.46 3.76
C VAL A 72 -16.74 6.62 3.39
#